data_AF-A0AB73RHW3-F1
#
_entry.id   AF-A0AB73RHW3-F1
#
_cell.length_a   1.000
_cell.length_b   1.000
_cell.length_c   1.000
_cell.angle_alpha   90.00
_cell.angle_beta   90.00
_cell.angle_gamma   90.00
#
_symmetry.space_group_name_H-M   'P 1'
#
loop_
_entity.id
_entity.type
_entity.pdbx_description
1 polymer ?
#
loop_
_entity_poly.entity_id
_entity_poly.type
_entity_poly.pdbx_seq_one_letter_code
_entity_poly.pdbx_strand_id
1 'polypeptide(L)' 'MYEQQNNRDRDQKMMFSMQGVPSNKVNMNQLPKWIRIFGYCAFGWMIVFSLFMIVGLILQ' A
#
# COMPACT_ATOMS: atom_id res chain seq x y z
N MET A 1 -28.06 -0.34 -22.36
CA MET A 1 -27.72 -0.55 -20.92
C MET A 1 -26.20 -0.68 -20.71
N TYR A 2 -25.50 -1.62 -21.36
CA TYR A 2 -24.04 -1.80 -21.18
C TYR A 2 -23.17 -0.61 -21.64
N GLU A 3 -23.52 0.01 -22.76
CA GLU A 3 -22.75 1.14 -23.31
C GLU A 3 -22.86 2.41 -22.45
N GLN A 4 -24.02 2.63 -21.82
CA GLN A 4 -24.23 3.75 -20.89
C GLN A 4 -23.42 3.57 -19.60
N GLN A 5 -23.23 2.33 -19.15
CA GLN A 5 -22.43 2.05 -17.95
C GLN A 5 -20.94 2.31 -18.23
N ASN A 6 -20.43 1.83 -19.37
CA ASN A 6 -19.05 2.08 -19.81
C ASN A 6 -18.76 3.58 -19.96
N ASN A 7 -19.69 4.36 -20.52
CA ASN A 7 -19.53 5.80 -20.62
C ASN A 7 -19.48 6.48 -19.24
N ARG A 8 -20.33 6.09 -18.29
CA ARG A 8 -20.27 6.61 -16.91
C ARG A 8 -18.95 6.28 -16.21
N ASP A 9 -18.43 5.06 -16.38
CA ASP A 9 -17.15 4.65 -15.78
C ASP A 9 -15.98 5.45 -16.36
N ARG A 10 -16.00 5.73 -17.66
CA ARG A 10 -15.01 6.60 -18.32
C ARG A 10 -15.10 8.04 -17.83
N ASP A 11 -16.31 8.56 -17.70
CA ASP A 11 -16.53 9.94 -17.24
C ASP A 11 -16.13 10.10 -15.78
N GLN A 12 -16.44 9.12 -14.90
CA GLN A 12 -15.95 9.11 -13.52
C GLN A 12 -14.43 9.06 -13.45
N LYS A 13 -13.78 8.21 -14.26
CA LYS A 13 -12.31 8.13 -14.29
C LYS A 13 -11.67 9.44 -14.76
N MET A 14 -12.28 10.12 -15.73
CA MET A 14 -11.85 11.43 -16.20
C MET A 14 -12.05 12.50 -15.12
N MET A 15 -13.20 12.53 -14.46
CA MET A 15 -13.47 13.43 -13.33
C MET A 15 -12.45 13.24 -12.20
N PHE A 16 -12.16 12.00 -11.80
CA PHE A 16 -11.12 11.70 -10.80
C PHE A 16 -9.72 12.18 -11.23
N SER A 17 -9.38 12.08 -12.51
CA SER A 17 -8.09 12.56 -13.03
C SER A 17 -7.99 14.09 -13.09
N MET A 18 -9.11 14.79 -13.33
CA MET A 18 -9.18 16.25 -13.38
C MET A 18 -9.28 16.89 -12.01
N GLN A 19 -9.83 16.16 -11.02
CA GLN A 19 -10.03 16.66 -9.67
C GLN A 19 -8.73 16.90 -8.90
N GLY A 20 -7.57 16.60 -9.51
CA GLY A 20 -6.25 16.83 -8.92
C GLY A 20 -6.04 16.08 -7.61
N VAL A 21 -6.97 15.18 -7.24
CA VAL A 21 -6.84 14.31 -6.09
C VAL A 21 -5.66 13.43 -6.42
N PRO A 22 -4.52 13.59 -5.72
CA PRO A 22 -3.41 12.71 -5.96
C PRO A 22 -3.96 11.32 -5.66
N SER A 23 -4.04 10.48 -6.70
CA SER A 23 -4.13 9.05 -6.50
C SER A 23 -2.82 8.70 -5.82
N ASN A 24 -2.82 8.83 -4.49
CA ASN A 24 -1.67 8.76 -3.61
C ASN A 24 -1.27 7.29 -3.49
N LYS A 25 -1.08 6.62 -4.63
CA LYS A 25 -0.23 5.46 -4.74
C LYS A 25 1.14 6.02 -4.37
N VAL A 26 1.50 5.89 -3.10
CA VAL A 26 2.83 6.23 -2.62
C VAL A 26 3.80 5.52 -3.54
N ASN A 27 4.38 6.28 -4.46
CA ASN A 27 5.28 5.72 -5.45
C ASN A 27 6.53 5.33 -4.68
N MET A 28 6.65 4.04 -4.37
CA MET A 28 7.77 3.49 -3.61
C MET A 28 9.12 3.77 -4.29
N ASN A 29 9.11 4.11 -5.59
CA ASN A 29 10.30 4.51 -6.33
C ASN A 29 10.65 6.01 -6.19
N GLN A 30 9.74 6.86 -5.71
CA GLN A 30 10.01 8.25 -5.32
C GLN A 30 10.45 8.39 -3.85
N LEU A 31 10.31 7.34 -3.04
CA LEU A 31 10.77 7.37 -1.66
C LEU A 31 12.31 7.38 -1.62
N PRO A 32 12.92 8.24 -0.79
CA PRO A 32 14.34 8.20 -0.51
C PRO A 32 14.79 6.79 -0.10
N LYS A 33 15.93 6.34 -0.65
CA LYS A 33 16.47 4.98 -0.41
C LYS A 33 16.52 4.61 1.08
N TRP A 34 16.85 5.57 1.94
CA TRP A 34 16.97 5.37 3.38
C TRP A 34 15.64 5.03 4.06
N ILE A 35 14.52 5.62 3.61
CA ILE A 35 13.17 5.31 4.14
C ILE A 35 12.75 3.90 3.74
N ARG A 36 13.10 3.47 2.53
CA ARG A 36 12.90 2.07 2.09
C ARG A 36 13.67 1.09 2.98
N ILE A 37 14.95 1.35 3.22
CA ILE A 37 15.80 0.52 4.10
C ILE A 37 15.22 0.47 5.51
N PHE A 38 14.83 1.62 6.07
CA PHE A 38 14.20 1.68 7.38
C PHE A 38 12.92 0.84 7.46
N GLY A 39 12.06 0.92 6.44
CA GLY A 39 10.86 0.09 6.35
C GLY A 39 11.15 -1.40 6.33
N TYR A 40 12.16 -1.84 5.56
CA TYR A 40 12.58 -3.24 5.55
C TYR A 40 13.14 -3.69 6.90
N CYS A 41 13.96 -2.86 7.56
CA CYS A 41 14.48 -3.16 8.90
C CYS A 41 13.36 -3.29 9.93
N ALA A 42 12.41 -2.34 9.96
CA ALA A 42 11.28 -2.37 10.88
C ALA A 42 10.41 -3.62 10.68
N PHE A 43 10.15 -4.00 9.41
CA PHE A 43 9.40 -5.20 9.09
C PHE A 43 10.13 -6.48 9.52
N GLY A 44 11.45 -6.54 9.33
CA GLY A 44 12.29 -7.65 9.81
C GLY A 44 12.21 -7.82 11.33
N TRP A 45 12.30 -6.72 12.09
CA TRP A 45 12.18 -6.75 13.55
C TRP A 45 10.80 -7.21 14.02
N MET A 46 9.73 -6.76 13.35
CA MET A 46 8.36 -7.20 13.65
C MET A 46 8.20 -8.72 13.48
N ILE A 47 8.77 -9.29 12.41
CA ILE A 47 8.72 -10.74 12.17
C ILE A 47 9.47 -11.50 13.27
N VAL A 48 10.69 -11.08 13.59
CA VAL A 48 11.50 -11.75 14.61
C VAL A 48 10.80 -11.71 15.97
N PHE A 49 10.25 -10.55 16.34
CA PHE A 49 9.52 -10.41 17.60
C PHE A 49 8.26 -11.28 17.64
N SER A 50 7.50 -11.32 16.54
CA SER A 50 6.33 -12.19 16.40
C SER A 50 6.69 -13.68 16.56
N LEU A 51 7.76 -14.13 15.89
CA LEU A 51 8.25 -15.51 16.02
C LEU A 51 8.68 -15.83 17.46
N PHE A 52 9.36 -14.90 18.12
CA PHE A 52 9.79 -15.08 19.51
C PHE A 52 8.59 -15.26 20.46
N MET A 53 7.54 -14.46 20.27
CA MET A 53 6.29 -14.56 21.03
C MET A 53 5.58 -15.90 20.78
N ILE A 54 5.52 -16.35 19.53
CA ILE A 54 4.91 -17.65 19.18
C ILE A 54 5.69 -18.80 19.81
N VAL A 55 7.02 -18.79 19.70
CA VAL A 55 7.88 -19.82 20.29
C VAL A 55 7.74 -19.83 21.81
N GLY A 56 7.73 -18.66 22.46
CA GLY A 56 7.50 -18.55 23.90
C GLY A 56 6.14 -19.11 24.33
N LEU A 57 5.09 -18.90 23.53
CA LEU A 57 3.75 -19.44 23.79
C LEU A 57 3.66 -20.96 23.61
N ILE A 58 4.43 -21.54 22.69
CA ILE A 58 4.47 -22.99 22.45
C ILE A 58 5.29 -23.72 23.53
N LEU A 59 6.34 -23.07 24.05
CA LEU A 59 7.22 -23.62 25.09
C LEU A 59 6.68 -23.45 26.52
N GLN A 60 5.55 -22.76 26.69
CA GLN A 60 4.86 -22.58 27.97
C GLN A 60 3.99 -23.81 28.30
#